data_AF-A0A848W5G2-F1
#
_entry.id   AF-A0A848W5G2-F1
#
_cell.length_a   1.000
_cell.length_b   1.000
_cell.length_c   1.000
_cell.angle_alpha   90.00
_cell.angle_beta   90.00
_cell.angle_gamma   90.00
#
_symmetry.space_group_name_H-M   'P 1'
#
loop_
_entity.id
_entity.type
_entity.pdbx_description
1 polymer ?
#
loop_
_entity_poly.entity_id
_entity_poly.type
_entity_poly.pdbx_seq_one_letter_code
_entity_poly.pdbx_strand_id
1 'polypeptide(L)' 'VLTDRTFKDAIDADWSRSHQICVTGVPTFVAGGYGVVGAQPYEALEQLMTEVGAQLRSADPAE' A
#
# COMPACT_ATOMS: atom_id res chain seq x y z
N VAL A 1 -23.28 4.75 -8.90
CA VAL A 1 -21.81 4.67 -8.66
C VAL A 1 -21.03 4.20 -9.88
N LEU A 2 -21.13 2.93 -10.30
CA LEU A 2 -20.38 2.41 -11.48
C LEU A 2 -20.80 3.09 -12.78
N THR A 3 -22.11 3.23 -13.01
CA THR A 3 -22.65 3.94 -14.18
C THR A 3 -22.35 5.43 -14.14
N ASP A 4 -22.56 6.06 -12.98
CA ASP A 4 -22.38 7.50 -12.77
C ASP A 4 -20.91 7.93 -12.67
N ARG A 5 -19.99 6.96 -12.55
CA ARG A 5 -18.54 7.18 -12.51
C ARG A 5 -18.11 8.19 -11.44
N THR A 6 -18.77 8.19 -10.30
CA THR A 6 -18.57 9.17 -9.21
C THR A 6 -17.15 9.20 -8.63
N PHE A 7 -16.36 8.15 -8.84
CA PHE A 7 -14.96 8.05 -8.37
C PHE A 7 -13.93 8.03 -9.50
N LYS A 8 -14.34 8.30 -10.74
CA LYS A 8 -13.48 8.19 -11.92
C LYS A 8 -12.14 8.92 -11.73
N ASP A 9 -12.20 10.17 -11.30
CA ASP A 9 -10.98 10.98 -11.20
C ASP A 9 -10.03 10.48 -10.10
N ALA A 10 -10.56 9.96 -8.99
CA ALA A 10 -9.76 9.33 -7.95
C ALA A 10 -9.11 8.03 -8.46
N ILE A 11 -9.86 7.19 -9.18
CA ILE A 11 -9.36 5.94 -9.76
C ILE A 11 -8.28 6.23 -10.81
N ASP A 12 -8.48 7.21 -11.69
CA ASP A 12 -7.50 7.60 -12.70
C ASP A 12 -6.21 8.14 -12.07
N ALA A 13 -6.33 8.90 -10.98
CA ALA A 13 -5.17 9.38 -10.21
C ALA A 13 -4.38 8.20 -9.60
N ASP A 14 -5.05 7.21 -9.04
CA ASP A 14 -4.40 6.01 -8.48
C ASP A 14 -3.70 5.17 -9.56
N TRP A 15 -4.31 5.04 -10.75
CA TRP A 15 -3.65 4.41 -11.90
C TRP A 15 -2.39 5.19 -12.31
N SER A 16 -2.47 6.51 -12.45
CA SER A 16 -1.32 7.34 -12.81
C SER A 16 -0.19 7.19 -11.80
N ARG A 17 -0.51 7.24 -10.50
CA ARG A 17 0.45 7.04 -9.41
C ARG A 17 1.12 5.66 -9.48
N SER A 18 0.35 4.60 -9.73
CA SER A 18 0.86 3.24 -9.83
C SER A 18 1.90 3.09 -10.94
N HIS A 19 1.67 3.73 -12.10
CA HIS A 19 2.65 3.75 -13.19
C HIS A 19 3.90 4.56 -12.84
N GLN A 20 3.75 5.71 -12.17
CA GLN A 20 4.88 6.57 -11.78
C GLN A 20 5.85 5.87 -10.82
N ILE A 21 5.34 4.99 -9.96
CA ILE A 21 6.15 4.20 -9.02
C ILE A 21 6.46 2.79 -9.55
N CYS A 22 6.26 2.56 -10.84
CA CYS A 22 6.57 1.30 -11.54
C CYS A 22 5.89 0.05 -10.95
N VAL A 23 4.66 0.16 -10.45
CA VAL A 23 3.87 -1.02 -10.06
C VAL A 23 3.53 -1.83 -11.31
N THR A 24 4.08 -3.04 -11.42
CA THR A 24 3.86 -3.96 -12.55
C THR A 24 3.00 -5.18 -12.19
N GLY A 25 2.68 -5.37 -10.91
CA GLY A 25 1.90 -6.49 -10.42
C GLY A 25 1.25 -6.21 -9.06
N VAL A 26 0.20 -6.94 -8.74
CA VAL A 26 -0.56 -6.79 -7.49
C VAL A 26 -0.57 -8.09 -6.67
N PRO A 27 -0.63 -8.01 -5.32
CA PRO A 27 -0.55 -6.79 -4.52
C PRO A 27 0.86 -6.18 -4.51
N THR A 28 0.97 -4.86 -4.33
CA THR A 28 2.23 -4.14 -4.11
C THR A 28 2.04 -3.17 -2.94
N PHE A 29 2.96 -3.22 -1.97
CA PHE A 29 2.99 -2.32 -0.81
C PHE A 29 4.19 -1.38 -0.95
N VAL A 30 4.00 -0.09 -0.67
CA VAL A 30 5.07 0.93 -0.76
C VAL A 30 5.07 1.80 0.48
N ALA A 31 6.24 1.99 1.09
CA ALA A 31 6.42 2.88 2.24
C ALA A 31 7.84 3.44 2.24
N GLY A 32 8.00 4.74 2.54
CA GLY A 32 9.32 5.38 2.70
C GLY A 32 10.28 5.24 1.51
N GLY A 33 9.76 5.02 0.29
CA GLY A 33 10.57 4.75 -0.92
C GLY A 33 10.91 3.27 -1.15
N TYR A 34 10.57 2.38 -0.22
CA TYR A 34 10.71 0.93 -0.34
C TYR A 34 9.41 0.30 -0.84
N GLY A 35 9.52 -0.84 -1.54
CA GLY A 35 8.39 -1.57 -2.07
C GLY A 35 8.49 -3.08 -1.87
N VAL A 36 7.36 -3.72 -1.59
CA VAL A 36 7.19 -5.18 -1.52
C VAL A 36 6.16 -5.59 -2.56
N VAL A 37 6.54 -6.49 -3.48
CA VAL A 37 5.72 -6.92 -4.62
C VAL A 37 5.28 -8.38 -4.45
N GLY A 38 4.00 -8.63 -4.75
CA GLY A 38 3.36 -9.93 -4.65
C GLY A 38 2.76 -10.21 -3.27
N ALA A 39 2.01 -11.30 -3.18
CA ALA A 39 1.43 -11.78 -1.93
C ALA A 39 2.51 -12.41 -1.03
N GLN A 40 3.34 -11.54 -0.44
CA GLN A 40 4.42 -11.96 0.46
C GLN A 40 3.90 -12.34 1.85
N PRO A 41 4.65 -13.15 2.60
CA PRO A 41 4.36 -13.43 4.01
C PRO A 41 4.33 -12.16 4.87
N TYR A 42 3.70 -12.26 6.05
CA TYR A 42 3.56 -11.16 7.00
C TYR A 42 4.92 -10.55 7.39
N GLU A 43 5.94 -11.39 7.55
CA GLU A 43 7.27 -11.01 8.00
C GLU A 43 7.93 -10.02 7.01
N ALA A 44 7.65 -10.15 5.70
CA ALA A 44 8.14 -9.22 4.70
C ALA A 44 7.51 -7.82 4.84
N LEU A 45 6.24 -7.76 5.24
CA LEU A 45 5.54 -6.50 5.52
C LEU A 45 6.03 -5.87 6.83
N GLU A 46 6.24 -6.69 7.86
CA GLU A 46 6.81 -6.24 9.13
C GLU A 46 8.22 -5.66 8.94
N GLN A 47 9.05 -6.31 8.11
CA GLN A 47 10.36 -5.79 7.75
C GLN A 47 10.25 -4.45 7.00
N LEU A 48 9.37 -4.35 5.99
CA LEU A 48 9.12 -3.08 5.30
C LEU A 48 8.77 -1.94 6.27
N MET A 49 7.91 -2.21 7.26
CA MET A 49 7.54 -1.22 8.28
C MET A 49 8.70 -0.85 9.20
N THR A 50 9.53 -1.83 9.56
CA THR A 50 10.74 -1.62 10.37
C THR A 50 11.73 -0.70 9.63
N GLU A 51 11.96 -0.93 8.33
CA GLU A 51 12.86 -0.12 7.50
C GLU A 51 12.43 1.36 7.42
N VAL A 52 11.13 1.63 7.46
CA VAL A 52 10.61 3.02 7.43
C VAL A 52 10.46 3.64 8.81
N GLY A 53 10.95 2.96 9.87
CA GLY A 53 10.93 3.46 11.24
C GLY A 53 9.54 3.49 11.89
N ALA A 54 8.61 2.67 11.41
CA ALA A 54 7.28 2.57 12.00
C ALA A 54 7.38 2.20 13.49
N GLN A 55 6.60 2.89 14.33
CA GLN A 55 6.52 2.57 15.74
C GLN A 55 5.52 1.44 15.94
N LEU A 56 5.93 0.41 16.70
CA LEU A 56 4.99 -0.64 17.10
C LEU A 56 3.89 0.00 17.93
N ARG A 57 2.65 -0.16 17.49
CA ARG A 57 1.50 0.31 18.28
C ARG A 57 1.50 -0.46 19.60
N SER A 58 1.69 0.25 20.71
CA SER A 58 1.42 -0.30 22.04
C SER A 58 -0.02 -0.81 22.04
N ALA A 59 -0.23 -2.07 22.42
CA ALA A 59 -1.56 -2.62 22.50
C ALA A 59 -2.42 -1.71 23.39
N ASP A 60 -3.45 -1.09 22.83
CA ASP A 60 -4.57 -0.63 23.65
C ASP A 60 -5.18 -1.88 24.30
N PRO A 61 -5.61 -1.82 25.57
CA PRO A 61 -6.30 -2.93 26.21
C PRO A 61 -7.46 -3.33 25.31
N ALA A 62 -7.46 -4.61 24.92
CA ALA A 62 -8.32 -5.20 23.90
C ALA A 62 -9.78 -4.74 24.00
N GLU A 63 -10.36 -4.45 22.84
CA GLU A 63 -11.82 -4.41 22.63
C GLU A 63 -12.40 -5.83 22.69
#